data_AF-A0A6M0GG19-F1
#
_entry.id   AF-A0A6M0GG19-F1
#
_cell.length_a   1.000
_cell.length_b   1.000
_cell.length_c   1.000
_cell.angle_alpha   90.00
_cell.angle_beta   90.00
_cell.angle_gamma   90.00
#
_symmetry.space_group_name_H-M   'P 1'
#
loop_
_entity.id
_entity.type
_entity.pdbx_description
1 polymer ?
#
loop_
_entity_poly.entity_id
_entity_poly.type
_entity_poly.pdbx_seq_one_letter_code
_entity_poly.pdbx_strand_id
1 'polypeptide(L)'
;TFLEYFCASEYVRQFQQAQTLTIEQLITEVFGKHWQDESWHEVLRLIAGMIDARFVGEIIEYLMEQKINRREFVNEMSIQRNRRWRHKKVLRKEGLLNLLLAANCLAEVRNKAAIAPIANRLQEVLKKEVEQEYPYPFKPEAAAAVVSAIATVGQDTPTTLNWLKSCLQFSSSPFVPEAAVQAIAQNWKDNPETLPLLRQLAQSDNNSNVRGTAVEEIARGWKDDSETLPLLRQLAQSDKYEWVRHVAVVEIARAWKDNSETLPLLQQLAQSDDNSNVRDKAVEEIARGWKDDSDEKLREFAREELELRMEN
;
A
#
# COMPACT_ATOMS: atom_id res chain seq x y z
N THR A 1 18.55 -10.62 -2.42
CA THR A 1 19.94 -10.28 -2.05
C THR A 1 20.92 -10.95 -3.01
N PHE A 2 22.23 -10.87 -2.76
CA PHE A 2 23.27 -11.43 -3.64
C PHE A 2 23.10 -12.94 -3.85
N LEU A 3 22.66 -13.69 -2.84
CA LEU A 3 22.52 -15.15 -2.91
C LEU A 3 21.37 -15.59 -3.85
N GLU A 4 20.23 -14.90 -3.79
CA GLU A 4 19.05 -15.17 -4.61
C GLU A 4 19.36 -14.96 -6.10
N TYR A 5 20.23 -14.00 -6.41
CA TYR A 5 20.71 -13.78 -7.78
C TYR A 5 21.50 -14.97 -8.31
N PHE A 6 22.42 -15.56 -7.53
CA PHE A 6 23.14 -16.77 -7.98
C PHE A 6 22.21 -17.97 -8.10
N CYS A 7 21.27 -18.13 -7.17
CA CYS A 7 20.25 -19.17 -7.25
C CYS A 7 19.45 -19.06 -8.56
N ALA A 8 18.92 -17.86 -8.85
CA ALA A 8 18.19 -17.60 -10.09
C ALA A 8 19.05 -17.82 -11.34
N SER A 9 20.29 -17.29 -11.32
CA SER A 9 21.23 -17.42 -12.44
C SER A 9 21.57 -18.88 -12.74
N GLU A 10 21.66 -19.74 -11.72
CA GLU A 10 21.93 -21.16 -11.90
C GLU A 10 20.76 -21.88 -12.57
N TYR A 11 19.51 -21.60 -12.17
CA TYR A 11 18.33 -22.13 -12.87
C TYR A 11 18.26 -21.66 -14.33
N VAL A 12 18.55 -20.37 -14.57
CA VAL A 12 18.58 -19.80 -15.92
C VAL A 12 19.67 -20.44 -16.76
N ARG A 13 20.86 -20.67 -16.19
CA ARG A 13 21.96 -21.39 -16.86
C ARG A 13 21.54 -22.81 -17.23
N GLN A 14 20.90 -23.54 -16.32
CA GLN A 14 20.40 -24.89 -16.58
C GLN A 14 19.34 -24.92 -17.69
N PHE A 15 18.46 -23.92 -17.73
CA PHE A 15 17.39 -23.79 -18.73
C PHE A 15 17.90 -23.35 -20.11
N GLN A 16 18.65 -22.26 -20.20
CA GLN A 16 19.03 -21.63 -21.48
C GLN A 16 20.34 -22.16 -22.07
N GLN A 17 21.33 -22.48 -21.22
CA GLN A 17 22.68 -22.80 -21.68
C GLN A 17 22.93 -24.31 -21.65
N ALA A 18 22.71 -24.95 -20.51
CA ALA A 18 22.96 -26.38 -20.35
C ALA A 18 21.83 -27.25 -20.91
N GLN A 19 20.63 -26.68 -21.07
CA GLN A 19 19.41 -27.39 -21.49
C GLN A 19 19.13 -28.65 -20.66
N THR A 20 19.55 -28.65 -19.39
CA THR A 20 19.31 -29.74 -18.43
C THR A 20 17.99 -29.58 -17.68
N LEU A 21 17.36 -28.41 -17.79
CA LEU A 21 16.06 -28.08 -17.21
C LEU A 21 15.11 -27.70 -18.35
N THR A 22 13.98 -28.39 -18.48
CA THR A 22 12.95 -28.04 -19.48
C THR A 22 12.04 -26.91 -18.97
N ILE A 23 11.26 -26.29 -19.87
CA ILE A 23 10.25 -25.29 -19.46
C ILE A 23 9.21 -25.91 -18.52
N GLU A 24 8.77 -27.15 -18.79
CA GLU A 24 7.84 -27.87 -17.93
C GLU A 24 8.41 -28.06 -16.52
N GLN A 25 9.66 -28.49 -16.41
CA GLN A 25 10.33 -28.65 -15.10
C GLN A 25 10.57 -27.31 -14.40
N LEU A 26 10.89 -26.26 -15.14
CA LEU A 26 11.02 -24.92 -14.56
C LEU A 26 9.68 -24.49 -13.96
N ILE A 27 8.57 -24.71 -14.67
CA ILE A 27 7.22 -24.37 -14.20
C ILE A 27 6.82 -25.23 -12.99
N THR A 28 6.95 -26.55 -13.06
CA THR A 28 6.39 -27.45 -12.04
C THR A 28 7.32 -27.65 -10.85
N GLU A 29 8.62 -27.85 -11.10
CA GLU A 29 9.59 -28.23 -10.07
C GLU A 29 10.24 -27.02 -9.40
N VAL A 30 10.24 -25.85 -10.04
CA VAL A 30 10.78 -24.61 -9.46
C VAL A 30 9.63 -23.69 -9.05
N PHE A 31 8.81 -23.18 -9.99
CA PHE A 31 7.70 -22.30 -9.62
C PHE A 31 6.62 -23.05 -8.82
N GLY A 32 6.22 -24.25 -9.27
CA GLY A 32 5.16 -25.05 -8.64
C GLY A 32 5.44 -25.43 -7.18
N LYS A 33 6.69 -25.74 -6.85
CA LYS A 33 7.09 -26.08 -5.47
C LYS A 33 7.28 -24.88 -4.55
N HIS A 34 7.57 -23.71 -5.11
CA HIS A 34 8.06 -22.57 -4.33
C HIS A 34 7.14 -21.34 -4.37
N TRP A 35 6.07 -21.31 -5.18
CA TRP A 35 5.22 -20.12 -5.28
C TRP A 35 4.50 -19.73 -3.98
N GLN A 36 4.24 -20.68 -3.07
CA GLN A 36 3.64 -20.39 -1.74
C GLN A 36 4.66 -19.91 -0.70
N ASP A 37 5.97 -20.07 -0.98
CA ASP A 37 7.03 -19.70 -0.06
C ASP A 37 7.58 -18.32 -0.42
N GLU A 38 7.21 -17.30 0.36
CA GLU A 38 7.66 -15.92 0.14
C GLU A 38 9.19 -15.77 0.16
N SER A 39 9.93 -16.68 0.83
CA SER A 39 11.41 -16.64 0.82
C SER A 39 12.01 -16.93 -0.56
N TRP A 40 11.25 -17.58 -1.45
CA TRP A 40 11.64 -17.88 -2.83
C TRP A 40 11.21 -16.83 -3.84
N HIS A 41 10.30 -15.91 -3.48
CA HIS A 41 9.69 -14.99 -4.45
C HIS A 41 10.71 -14.12 -5.17
N GLU A 42 11.78 -13.71 -4.49
CA GLU A 42 12.87 -12.96 -5.13
C GLU A 42 13.62 -13.80 -6.16
N VAL A 43 13.91 -15.08 -5.87
CA VAL A 43 14.54 -15.99 -6.84
C VAL A 43 13.64 -16.19 -8.06
N LEU A 44 12.35 -16.46 -7.83
CA LEU A 44 11.36 -16.69 -8.90
C LEU A 44 11.18 -15.44 -9.78
N ARG A 45 11.10 -14.26 -9.16
CA ARG A 45 11.05 -12.97 -9.86
C ARG A 45 12.30 -12.74 -10.71
N LEU A 46 13.49 -12.97 -10.15
CA LEU A 46 14.75 -12.82 -10.88
C LEU A 46 14.86 -13.78 -12.07
N ILE A 47 14.41 -15.03 -11.93
CA ILE A 47 14.33 -15.97 -13.05
C ILE A 47 13.45 -15.39 -14.18
N ALA A 48 12.25 -14.88 -13.84
CA ALA A 48 11.35 -14.28 -14.81
C ALA A 48 11.98 -13.08 -15.56
N GLY A 49 12.80 -12.28 -14.87
CA GLY A 49 13.53 -11.16 -15.49
C GLY A 49 14.73 -11.54 -16.36
N MET A 50 15.16 -12.80 -16.32
CA MET A 50 16.33 -13.31 -17.06
C MET A 50 15.97 -14.18 -18.27
N ILE A 51 14.71 -14.59 -18.40
CA ILE A 51 14.25 -15.48 -19.49
C ILE A 51 13.40 -14.74 -20.54
N ASP A 52 13.18 -15.39 -21.70
CA ASP A 52 12.36 -14.85 -22.77
C ASP A 52 10.90 -14.69 -22.31
N ALA A 53 10.27 -13.57 -22.70
CA ALA A 53 8.91 -13.21 -22.30
C ALA A 53 7.88 -14.32 -22.54
N ARG A 54 8.04 -15.12 -23.60
CA ARG A 54 7.10 -16.22 -23.93
C ARG A 54 7.07 -17.29 -22.83
N PHE A 55 8.22 -17.65 -22.29
CA PHE A 55 8.32 -18.61 -21.18
C PHE A 55 7.78 -18.03 -19.88
N VAL A 56 7.97 -16.73 -19.64
CA VAL A 56 7.33 -16.04 -18.51
C VAL A 56 5.80 -16.07 -18.65
N GLY A 57 5.29 -15.96 -19.88
CA GLY A 57 3.87 -16.15 -20.18
C GLY A 57 3.34 -17.50 -19.69
N GLU A 58 4.03 -18.59 -20.02
CA GLU A 58 3.65 -19.95 -19.57
C GLU A 58 3.67 -20.08 -18.04
N ILE A 59 4.66 -19.47 -17.37
CA ILE A 59 4.74 -19.41 -15.91
C ILE A 59 3.55 -18.64 -15.32
N ILE A 60 3.19 -17.49 -15.90
CA ILE A 60 2.06 -16.67 -15.45
C ILE A 60 0.74 -17.44 -15.61
N GLU A 61 0.54 -18.13 -16.73
CA GLU A 61 -0.64 -18.98 -16.93
C GLU A 61 -0.73 -20.09 -15.89
N TYR A 62 0.38 -20.78 -15.63
CA TYR A 62 0.44 -21.80 -14.58
C TYR A 62 0.09 -21.24 -13.19
N LEU A 63 0.60 -20.06 -12.84
CA LEU A 63 0.33 -19.41 -11.55
C LEU A 63 -1.15 -18.98 -11.43
N MET A 64 -1.77 -18.48 -12.49
CA MET A 64 -3.20 -18.13 -12.51
C MET A 64 -4.12 -19.34 -12.31
N GLU A 65 -3.66 -20.54 -12.68
CA GLU A 65 -4.46 -21.77 -12.62
C GLU A 65 -4.35 -22.52 -11.28
N GLN A 66 -3.52 -22.02 -10.35
CA GLN A 66 -3.37 -22.61 -9.02
C GLN A 66 -4.67 -22.54 -8.23
N LYS A 67 -5.09 -23.69 -7.69
CA LYS A 67 -6.28 -23.80 -6.84
C LYS A 67 -5.90 -23.56 -5.39
N ILE A 68 -6.36 -22.44 -4.83
CA ILE A 68 -6.09 -22.07 -3.44
C ILE A 68 -7.33 -22.28 -2.58
N ASN A 69 -7.17 -23.01 -1.48
CA ASN A 69 -8.22 -23.08 -0.45
C ASN A 69 -8.19 -21.80 0.41
N ARG A 70 -8.94 -20.77 0.01
CA ARG A 70 -8.97 -19.47 0.71
C ARG A 70 -9.21 -19.57 2.22
N ARG A 71 -9.93 -20.60 2.68
CA ARG A 71 -10.26 -20.78 4.11
C ARG A 71 -9.03 -20.95 5.00
N GLU A 72 -7.92 -21.49 4.46
CA GLU A 72 -6.65 -21.66 5.19
C GLU A 72 -5.95 -20.32 5.47
N PHE A 73 -6.30 -19.29 4.70
CA PHE A 73 -5.72 -17.95 4.77
C PHE A 73 -6.66 -16.93 5.40
N VAL A 74 -7.78 -17.37 5.97
CA VAL A 74 -8.72 -16.49 6.69
C VAL A 74 -8.36 -16.47 8.17
N ASN A 75 -8.31 -15.27 8.75
CA ASN A 75 -8.22 -15.11 10.20
C ASN A 75 -9.21 -14.05 10.71
N GLU A 76 -9.35 -13.96 12.03
CA GLU A 76 -10.19 -12.93 12.65
C GLU A 76 -9.42 -11.63 12.81
N MET A 77 -10.09 -10.53 12.46
CA MET A 77 -9.63 -9.17 12.70
C MET A 77 -10.68 -8.43 13.53
N SER A 78 -10.25 -7.92 14.67
CA SER A 78 -11.06 -7.09 15.55
C SER A 78 -11.04 -5.66 15.02
N ILE A 79 -12.18 -5.20 14.51
CA ILE A 79 -12.33 -3.82 14.05
C ILE A 79 -13.15 -3.08 15.11
N GLN A 80 -12.57 -2.03 15.68
CA GLN A 80 -13.28 -1.13 16.56
C GLN A 80 -14.06 -0.12 15.72
N ARG A 81 -15.37 -0.03 15.92
CA ARG A 81 -16.23 1.01 15.31
C ARG A 81 -17.18 1.54 16.36
N ASN A 82 -17.24 2.85 16.56
CA ASN A 82 -18.08 3.53 17.56
C ASN A 82 -17.95 2.90 18.95
N ARG A 83 -16.71 2.67 19.42
CA ARG A 83 -16.39 2.02 20.71
C ARG A 83 -16.93 0.59 20.88
N ARG A 84 -17.40 -0.07 19.82
CA ARG A 84 -17.79 -1.49 19.80
C ARG A 84 -16.80 -2.30 18.98
N TRP A 85 -16.39 -3.44 19.52
CA TRP A 85 -15.56 -4.41 18.81
C TRP A 85 -16.44 -5.30 17.92
N ARG A 86 -16.03 -5.47 16.67
CA ARG A 86 -16.62 -6.47 15.76
C ARG A 86 -15.51 -7.35 15.23
N HIS A 87 -15.68 -8.65 15.31
CA HIS A 87 -14.78 -9.61 14.68
C HIS A 87 -15.25 -9.87 13.25
N LYS A 88 -14.37 -9.63 12.28
CA LYS A 88 -14.60 -10.01 10.89
C LYS A 88 -13.58 -11.05 10.49
N LYS A 89 -14.02 -12.03 9.71
CA LYS A 89 -13.13 -12.95 9.00
C LYS A 89 -12.60 -12.23 7.77
N VAL A 90 -11.28 -12.09 7.69
CA VAL A 90 -10.59 -11.36 6.63
C VAL A 90 -9.58 -12.28 5.93
N LEU A 91 -9.39 -12.08 4.63
CA LEU A 91 -8.43 -12.84 3.83
C LEU A 91 -7.03 -12.23 3.95
N ARG A 92 -6.04 -13.04 4.32
CA ARG A 92 -4.63 -12.64 4.33
C ARG A 92 -4.00 -12.67 2.93
N LYS A 93 -2.90 -11.93 2.74
CA LYS A 93 -2.16 -11.80 1.47
C LYS A 93 -1.69 -13.15 0.95
N GLU A 94 -1.37 -14.08 1.86
CA GLU A 94 -0.91 -15.43 1.59
C GLU A 94 -1.90 -16.22 0.70
N GLY A 95 -3.19 -15.90 0.78
CA GLY A 95 -4.23 -16.49 -0.06
C GLY A 95 -4.23 -16.03 -1.52
N LEU A 96 -3.37 -15.07 -1.87
CA LEU A 96 -3.26 -14.46 -3.20
C LEU A 96 -1.84 -14.56 -3.79
N LEU A 97 -0.91 -15.28 -3.15
CA LEU A 97 0.51 -15.26 -3.55
C LEU A 97 0.76 -15.74 -4.97
N ASN A 98 -0.03 -16.67 -5.50
CA ASN A 98 0.10 -17.11 -6.89
C ASN A 98 -0.12 -15.94 -7.87
N LEU A 99 -1.16 -15.14 -7.64
CA LEU A 99 -1.51 -14.00 -8.50
C LEU A 99 -0.57 -12.82 -8.29
N LEU A 100 -0.16 -12.57 -7.05
CA LEU A 100 0.82 -11.53 -6.74
C LEU A 100 2.20 -11.87 -7.33
N LEU A 101 2.64 -13.13 -7.24
CA LEU A 101 3.86 -13.59 -7.87
C LEU A 101 3.76 -13.50 -9.40
N ALA A 102 2.61 -13.85 -9.99
CA ALA A 102 2.39 -13.71 -11.43
C ALA A 102 2.52 -12.24 -11.88
N ALA A 103 1.94 -11.30 -11.13
CA ALA A 103 2.07 -9.87 -11.39
C ALA A 103 3.53 -9.39 -11.28
N ASN A 104 4.26 -9.85 -10.25
CA ASN A 104 5.67 -9.55 -10.09
C ASN A 104 6.52 -10.12 -11.24
N CYS A 105 6.25 -11.35 -11.69
CA CYS A 105 6.93 -11.93 -12.84
C CYS A 105 6.67 -11.12 -14.11
N LEU A 106 5.43 -10.69 -14.33
CA LEU A 106 5.06 -9.83 -15.46
C LEU A 106 5.76 -8.47 -15.42
N ALA A 107 5.95 -7.89 -14.23
CA ALA A 107 6.65 -6.62 -14.04
C ALA A 107 8.13 -6.70 -14.50
N GLU A 108 8.76 -7.87 -14.40
CA GLU A 108 10.13 -8.09 -14.89
C GLU A 108 10.24 -8.25 -16.41
N VAL A 109 9.12 -8.47 -17.11
CA VAL A 109 9.12 -8.72 -18.55
C VAL A 109 9.38 -7.42 -19.30
N ARG A 110 10.57 -7.32 -19.91
CA ARG A 110 10.97 -6.14 -20.69
C ARG A 110 10.09 -5.91 -21.92
N ASN A 111 9.67 -6.97 -22.60
CA ASN A 111 8.80 -6.89 -23.78
C ASN A 111 7.39 -7.43 -23.46
N LYS A 112 6.60 -6.65 -22.71
CA LYS A 112 5.22 -7.00 -22.33
C LYS A 112 4.32 -7.25 -23.56
N ALA A 113 4.62 -6.60 -24.69
CA ALA A 113 3.84 -6.76 -25.92
C ALA A 113 3.85 -8.21 -26.46
N ALA A 114 4.93 -8.96 -26.23
CA ALA A 114 5.03 -10.37 -26.63
C ALA A 114 4.03 -11.28 -25.90
N ILE A 115 3.55 -10.87 -24.73
CA ILE A 115 2.59 -11.62 -23.89
C ILE A 115 1.39 -10.77 -23.50
N ALA A 116 1.02 -9.78 -24.31
CA ALA A 116 -0.09 -8.87 -24.03
C ALA A 116 -1.43 -9.59 -23.75
N PRO A 117 -1.81 -10.69 -24.45
CA PRO A 117 -3.01 -11.44 -24.11
C PRO A 117 -2.97 -12.03 -22.70
N ILE A 118 -1.81 -12.52 -22.26
CA ILE A 118 -1.61 -13.12 -20.93
C ILE A 118 -1.64 -12.02 -19.86
N ALA A 119 -1.00 -10.88 -20.12
CA ALA A 119 -1.03 -9.70 -19.24
C ALA A 119 -2.46 -9.20 -19.00
N ASN A 120 -3.26 -9.09 -20.07
CA ASN A 120 -4.66 -8.68 -19.98
C ASN A 120 -5.49 -9.70 -19.18
N ARG A 121 -5.30 -11.00 -19.43
CA ARG A 121 -5.97 -12.08 -18.66
C ARG A 121 -5.61 -12.00 -17.18
N LEU A 122 -4.33 -11.81 -16.84
CA LEU A 122 -3.89 -11.64 -15.45
C LEU A 122 -4.55 -10.42 -14.80
N GLN A 123 -4.63 -9.30 -15.51
CA GLN A 123 -5.29 -8.11 -14.99
C GLN A 123 -6.77 -8.35 -14.68
N GLU A 124 -7.49 -9.01 -15.59
CA GLU A 124 -8.91 -9.33 -15.39
C GLU A 124 -9.13 -10.32 -14.24
N VAL A 125 -8.24 -11.31 -14.07
CA VAL A 125 -8.27 -12.22 -12.92
C VAL A 125 -8.08 -11.43 -11.61
N LEU A 126 -7.08 -10.55 -11.54
CA LEU A 126 -6.84 -9.73 -10.35
C LEU A 126 -8.01 -8.80 -10.03
N LYS A 127 -8.58 -8.10 -11.03
CA LYS A 127 -9.77 -7.24 -10.83
C LYS A 127 -10.95 -8.05 -10.30
N LYS A 128 -11.19 -9.23 -10.88
CA LYS A 128 -12.25 -10.14 -10.42
C LYS A 128 -12.06 -10.60 -8.98
N GLU A 129 -10.81 -10.84 -8.55
CA GLU A 129 -10.53 -11.16 -7.14
C GLU A 129 -10.97 -10.03 -6.21
N VAL A 130 -10.74 -8.78 -6.61
CA VAL A 130 -11.17 -7.59 -5.84
C VAL A 130 -12.68 -7.43 -5.81
N GLU A 131 -13.33 -7.56 -6.97
CA GLU A 131 -14.78 -7.46 -7.10
C GLU A 131 -15.53 -8.60 -6.38
N GLN A 132 -14.85 -9.73 -6.16
CA GLN A 132 -15.40 -10.93 -5.51
C GLN A 132 -14.74 -11.23 -4.16
N GLU A 133 -14.29 -10.20 -3.42
CA GLU A 133 -13.64 -10.41 -2.11
C GLU A 133 -14.59 -11.04 -1.06
N TYR A 134 -15.90 -10.94 -1.23
CA TYR A 134 -16.87 -11.54 -0.31
C TYR A 134 -16.95 -13.07 -0.43
N PRO A 135 -17.10 -13.80 0.70
CA PRO A 135 -17.47 -13.33 2.04
C PRO A 135 -16.30 -12.91 2.96
N TYR A 136 -15.05 -12.99 2.49
CA TYR A 136 -13.86 -12.71 3.29
C TYR A 136 -13.14 -11.46 2.74
N PRO A 137 -13.57 -10.24 3.12
CA PRO A 137 -12.91 -9.03 2.66
C PRO A 137 -11.42 -9.10 2.97
N PHE A 138 -10.61 -8.46 2.13
CA PHE A 138 -9.17 -8.50 2.32
C PHE A 138 -8.74 -7.88 3.65
N LYS A 139 -7.60 -8.33 4.16
CA LYS A 139 -6.80 -7.54 5.09
C LYS A 139 -6.23 -6.29 4.40
N PRO A 140 -5.83 -5.25 5.15
CA PRO A 140 -5.20 -4.06 4.59
C PRO A 140 -4.02 -4.41 3.67
N GLU A 141 -3.14 -5.31 4.11
CA GLU A 141 -1.93 -5.69 3.36
C GLU A 141 -2.27 -6.46 2.08
N ALA A 142 -3.32 -7.28 2.11
CA ALA A 142 -3.80 -8.03 0.95
C ALA A 142 -4.46 -7.10 -0.08
N ALA A 143 -5.28 -6.14 0.37
CA ALA A 143 -5.90 -5.13 -0.47
C ALA A 143 -4.83 -4.26 -1.15
N ALA A 144 -3.87 -3.74 -0.37
CA ALA A 144 -2.76 -2.96 -0.89
C ALA A 144 -1.96 -3.75 -1.94
N ALA A 145 -1.62 -5.01 -1.66
CA ALA A 145 -0.85 -5.85 -2.56
C ALA A 145 -1.58 -6.13 -3.88
N VAL A 146 -2.85 -6.53 -3.84
CA VAL A 146 -3.61 -6.88 -5.06
C VAL A 146 -3.91 -5.65 -5.92
N VAL A 147 -4.27 -4.51 -5.30
CA VAL A 147 -4.55 -3.27 -6.03
C VAL A 147 -3.27 -2.69 -6.63
N SER A 148 -2.14 -2.75 -5.91
CA SER A 148 -0.83 -2.36 -6.45
C SER A 148 -0.39 -3.27 -7.61
N ALA A 149 -0.64 -4.58 -7.52
CA ALA A 149 -0.41 -5.50 -8.62
C ALA A 149 -1.24 -5.13 -9.86
N ILE A 150 -2.53 -4.81 -9.70
CA ILE A 150 -3.39 -4.37 -10.82
C ILE A 150 -2.87 -3.09 -11.47
N ALA A 151 -2.42 -2.13 -10.65
CA ALA A 151 -1.85 -0.88 -11.13
C ALA A 151 -0.54 -1.11 -11.92
N THR A 152 0.34 -1.97 -11.41
CA THR A 152 1.63 -2.30 -12.05
C THR A 152 1.44 -3.04 -13.38
N VAL A 153 0.54 -4.01 -13.39
CA VAL A 153 0.21 -4.78 -14.61
C VAL A 153 -0.45 -3.90 -15.66
N GLY A 154 -1.28 -2.94 -15.23
CA GLY A 154 -2.09 -2.08 -16.08
C GLY A 154 -1.58 -0.66 -16.28
N GLN A 155 -0.35 -0.34 -15.91
CA GLN A 155 0.14 1.05 -15.88
C GLN A 155 0.03 1.73 -17.25
N ASP A 156 0.24 0.97 -18.32
CA ASP A 156 0.20 1.43 -19.71
C ASP A 156 -1.23 1.55 -20.29
N THR A 157 -2.27 1.17 -19.53
CA THR A 157 -3.65 1.19 -20.01
C THR A 157 -4.49 2.25 -19.28
N PRO A 158 -5.06 3.24 -20.00
CA PRO A 158 -5.91 4.28 -19.40
C PRO A 158 -7.13 3.73 -18.65
N THR A 159 -7.58 2.52 -19.01
CA THR A 159 -8.69 1.82 -18.36
C THR A 159 -8.38 1.43 -16.92
N THR A 160 -7.12 1.22 -16.57
CA THR A 160 -6.70 0.86 -15.20
C THR A 160 -6.91 2.01 -14.22
N LEU A 161 -6.53 3.24 -14.61
CA LEU A 161 -6.77 4.42 -13.80
C LEU A 161 -8.27 4.64 -13.55
N ASN A 162 -9.10 4.45 -14.58
CA ASN A 162 -10.55 4.55 -14.43
C ASN A 162 -11.13 3.46 -13.53
N TRP A 163 -10.61 2.23 -13.62
CA TRP A 163 -11.01 1.16 -12.72
C TRP A 163 -10.62 1.48 -11.26
N LEU A 164 -9.41 1.98 -11.00
CA LEU A 164 -8.97 2.41 -9.67
C LEU A 164 -9.86 3.55 -9.11
N LYS A 165 -10.21 4.54 -9.95
CA LYS A 165 -11.17 5.59 -9.58
C LYS A 165 -12.54 4.99 -9.19
N SER A 166 -12.98 3.92 -9.87
CA SER A 166 -14.23 3.23 -9.55
C SER A 166 -14.19 2.46 -8.21
N CYS A 167 -13.01 1.98 -7.78
CA CYS A 167 -12.83 1.31 -6.49
C CYS A 167 -13.17 2.22 -5.30
N LEU A 168 -13.11 3.55 -5.47
CA LEU A 168 -13.53 4.51 -4.44
C LEU A 168 -15.02 4.37 -4.08
N GLN A 169 -15.84 3.82 -4.98
CA GLN A 169 -17.26 3.56 -4.77
C GLN A 169 -17.54 2.21 -4.08
N PHE A 170 -16.52 1.41 -3.78
CA PHE A 170 -16.68 0.09 -3.15
C PHE A 170 -16.97 0.22 -1.66
N SER A 171 -18.14 0.77 -1.34
CA SER A 171 -18.60 1.08 0.03
C SER A 171 -18.67 -0.14 0.96
N SER A 172 -18.73 -1.35 0.39
CA SER A 172 -18.74 -2.59 1.13
C SER A 172 -17.31 -2.98 1.58
N SER A 173 -16.30 -2.70 0.74
CA SER A 173 -14.91 -3.06 1.02
C SER A 173 -14.28 -2.14 2.06
N PRO A 174 -13.69 -2.68 3.13
CA PRO A 174 -13.06 -1.86 4.16
C PRO A 174 -11.76 -1.19 3.72
N PHE A 175 -10.99 -1.80 2.82
CA PHE A 175 -9.60 -1.35 2.53
C PHE A 175 -9.28 -1.16 1.05
N VAL A 176 -10.09 -1.67 0.12
CA VAL A 176 -9.87 -1.49 -1.33
C VAL A 176 -9.89 -0.01 -1.74
N PRO A 177 -10.79 0.86 -1.22
CA PRO A 177 -10.74 2.28 -1.55
C PRO A 177 -9.42 2.95 -1.15
N GLU A 178 -8.90 2.64 0.04
CA GLU A 178 -7.63 3.17 0.54
C GLU A 178 -6.45 2.70 -0.34
N ALA A 179 -6.42 1.41 -0.66
CA ALA A 179 -5.42 0.82 -1.55
C ALA A 179 -5.47 1.44 -2.97
N ALA A 180 -6.66 1.80 -3.46
CA ALA A 180 -6.81 2.47 -4.75
C ALA A 180 -6.25 3.90 -4.72
N VAL A 181 -6.46 4.65 -3.63
CA VAL A 181 -5.84 5.99 -3.46
C VAL A 181 -4.32 5.90 -3.50
N GLN A 182 -3.73 4.96 -2.74
CA GLN A 182 -2.29 4.71 -2.73
C GLN A 182 -1.77 4.35 -4.13
N ALA A 183 -2.43 3.41 -4.80
CA ALA A 183 -2.03 2.98 -6.13
C ALA A 183 -2.10 4.11 -7.16
N ILE A 184 -3.14 4.95 -7.12
CA ILE A 184 -3.27 6.13 -7.99
C ILE A 184 -2.12 7.11 -7.74
N ALA A 185 -1.87 7.46 -6.47
CA ALA A 185 -0.83 8.42 -6.10
C ALA A 185 0.57 7.97 -6.52
N GLN A 186 0.89 6.68 -6.35
CA GLN A 186 2.21 6.13 -6.59
C GLN A 186 2.48 5.87 -8.08
N ASN A 187 1.50 5.40 -8.84
CA ASN A 187 1.69 4.97 -10.24
C ASN A 187 1.32 6.05 -11.27
N TRP A 188 0.51 7.04 -10.90
CA TRP A 188 0.10 8.16 -11.75
C TRP A 188 0.52 9.51 -11.16
N LYS A 189 1.64 9.56 -10.43
CA LYS A 189 2.14 10.80 -9.80
C LYS A 189 2.25 11.98 -10.79
N ASP A 190 2.74 11.71 -12.00
CA ASP A 190 2.95 12.73 -13.05
C ASP A 190 1.68 13.03 -13.87
N ASN A 191 0.57 12.34 -13.63
CA ASN A 191 -0.70 12.66 -14.27
C ASN A 191 -1.27 13.95 -13.66
N PRO A 192 -1.58 14.98 -14.46
CA PRO A 192 -2.06 16.27 -13.97
C PRO A 192 -3.39 16.19 -13.21
N GLU A 193 -4.18 15.13 -13.38
CA GLU A 193 -5.43 14.91 -12.64
C GLU A 193 -5.23 14.28 -11.25
N THR A 194 -4.05 13.72 -10.96
CA THR A 194 -3.82 12.96 -9.72
C THR A 194 -3.86 13.84 -8.49
N LEU A 195 -3.06 14.91 -8.44
CA LEU A 195 -3.07 15.82 -7.29
C LEU A 195 -4.43 16.50 -7.07
N PRO A 196 -5.12 17.03 -8.10
CA PRO A 196 -6.49 17.52 -7.96
C PRO A 196 -7.46 16.49 -7.37
N LEU A 197 -7.41 15.24 -7.84
CA LEU A 197 -8.23 14.16 -7.29
C LEU A 197 -7.92 13.92 -5.81
N LEU A 198 -6.64 13.77 -5.44
CA LEU A 198 -6.25 13.54 -4.05
C LEU A 198 -6.70 14.70 -3.15
N ARG A 199 -6.57 15.96 -3.59
CA ARG A 199 -7.05 17.13 -2.83
C ARG A 199 -8.57 17.08 -2.63
N GLN A 200 -9.33 16.73 -3.67
CA GLN A 200 -10.77 16.55 -3.57
C GLN A 200 -11.12 15.48 -2.52
N LEU A 201 -10.44 14.32 -2.56
CA LEU A 201 -10.66 13.23 -1.63
C LEU A 201 -10.34 13.65 -0.20
N ALA A 202 -9.17 14.26 0.04
CA ALA A 202 -8.76 14.74 1.35
C ALA A 202 -9.78 15.73 1.96
N GLN A 203 -10.38 16.62 1.15
CA GLN A 203 -11.30 17.65 1.63
C GLN A 203 -12.75 17.18 1.81
N SER A 204 -13.23 16.26 0.96
CA SER A 204 -14.69 16.07 0.79
C SER A 204 -15.17 14.63 0.77
N ASP A 205 -14.29 13.62 0.75
CA ASP A 205 -14.74 12.23 0.78
C ASP A 205 -15.48 11.93 2.10
N ASN A 206 -16.47 11.03 2.06
CA ASN A 206 -17.24 10.67 3.25
C ASN A 206 -16.53 9.62 4.12
N ASN A 207 -15.57 8.88 3.56
CA ASN A 207 -14.79 7.88 4.26
C ASN A 207 -13.52 8.51 4.84
N SER A 208 -13.48 8.65 6.18
CA SER A 208 -12.32 9.20 6.89
C SER A 208 -11.00 8.51 6.54
N ASN A 209 -11.02 7.21 6.26
CA ASN A 209 -9.80 6.50 5.91
C ASN A 209 -9.28 6.92 4.53
N VAL A 210 -10.15 7.00 3.52
CA VAL A 210 -9.81 7.51 2.18
C VAL A 210 -9.23 8.92 2.27
N ARG A 211 -9.83 9.78 3.09
CA ARG A 211 -9.32 11.13 3.34
C ARG A 211 -7.93 11.12 3.97
N GLY A 212 -7.73 10.32 5.02
CA GLY A 212 -6.45 10.17 5.69
C GLY A 212 -5.36 9.66 4.74
N THR A 213 -5.66 8.62 3.96
CA THR A 213 -4.76 8.11 2.94
C THR A 213 -4.43 9.17 1.88
N ALA A 214 -5.41 9.96 1.42
CA ALA A 214 -5.14 11.04 0.49
C ALA A 214 -4.22 12.12 1.11
N VAL A 215 -4.41 12.48 2.38
CA VAL A 215 -3.51 13.40 3.10
C VAL A 215 -2.09 12.85 3.16
N GLU A 216 -1.94 11.58 3.50
CA GLU A 216 -0.66 10.86 3.57
C GLU A 216 0.07 10.87 2.21
N GLU A 217 -0.63 10.50 1.14
CA GLU A 217 -0.07 10.48 -0.20
C GLU A 217 0.26 11.87 -0.74
N ILE A 218 -0.57 12.90 -0.45
CA ILE A 218 -0.26 14.29 -0.80
C ILE A 218 1.04 14.73 -0.09
N ALA A 219 1.18 14.45 1.20
CA ALA A 219 2.33 14.87 1.99
C ALA A 219 3.65 14.29 1.46
N ARG A 220 3.63 13.01 1.07
CA ARG A 220 4.82 12.29 0.59
C ARG A 220 5.10 12.57 -0.87
N GLY A 221 4.06 12.69 -1.69
CA GLY A 221 4.18 12.86 -3.13
C GLY A 221 4.43 14.30 -3.56
N TRP A 222 3.85 15.28 -2.87
CA TRP A 222 3.79 16.67 -3.30
C TRP A 222 4.23 17.64 -2.20
N LYS A 223 5.25 17.27 -1.42
CA LYS A 223 5.81 18.10 -0.35
C LYS A 223 6.21 19.51 -0.81
N ASP A 224 6.73 19.63 -2.02
CA ASP A 224 7.25 20.90 -2.57
C ASP A 224 6.17 21.75 -3.27
N ASP A 225 4.94 21.24 -3.38
CA ASP A 225 3.80 22.02 -3.86
C ASP A 225 3.35 23.03 -2.78
N SER A 226 3.17 24.29 -3.18
CA SER A 226 2.90 25.40 -2.25
C SER A 226 1.60 25.25 -1.48
N GLU A 227 0.63 24.52 -2.01
CA GLU A 227 -0.70 24.34 -1.41
C GLU A 227 -0.78 23.10 -0.50
N THR A 228 0.22 22.21 -0.54
CA THR A 228 0.24 21.00 0.28
C THR A 228 0.26 21.32 1.77
N LEU A 229 1.20 22.13 2.24
CA LEU A 229 1.29 22.46 3.67
C LEU A 229 0.07 23.27 4.17
N PRO A 230 -0.41 24.32 3.45
CA PRO A 230 -1.66 24.99 3.81
C PRO A 230 -2.86 24.05 3.94
N LEU A 231 -3.06 23.14 2.97
CA LEU A 231 -4.13 22.15 3.01
C LEU A 231 -4.03 21.25 4.24
N LEU A 232 -2.85 20.69 4.50
CA LEU A 232 -2.61 19.81 5.65
C LEU A 232 -2.87 20.54 6.98
N ARG A 233 -2.46 21.81 7.11
CA ARG A 233 -2.73 22.62 8.31
C ARG A 233 -4.22 22.82 8.54
N GLN A 234 -4.96 23.19 7.49
CA GLN A 234 -6.41 23.34 7.58
C GLN A 234 -7.06 22.04 8.08
N LEU A 235 -6.67 20.90 7.51
CA LEU A 235 -7.19 19.60 7.90
C LEU A 235 -6.79 19.24 9.34
N ALA A 236 -5.53 19.47 9.74
CA ALA A 236 -5.06 19.23 11.11
C ALA A 236 -5.85 20.02 12.16
N GLN A 237 -6.33 21.24 11.84
CA GLN A 237 -7.03 22.10 12.80
C GLN A 237 -8.55 21.90 12.85
N SER A 238 -9.17 21.57 11.72
CA SER A 238 -10.62 21.72 11.54
C SER A 238 -11.34 20.52 10.94
N ASP A 239 -10.63 19.44 10.63
CA ASP A 239 -11.28 18.25 10.10
C ASP A 239 -12.26 17.65 11.11
N LYS A 240 -13.46 17.29 10.65
CA LYS A 240 -14.48 16.65 11.48
C LYS A 240 -14.07 15.29 12.03
N TYR A 241 -13.17 14.57 11.36
CA TYR A 241 -12.69 13.25 11.79
C TYR A 241 -11.31 13.35 12.42
N GLU A 242 -11.21 12.87 13.66
CA GLU A 242 -9.96 12.80 14.43
C GLU A 242 -8.86 12.04 13.70
N TRP A 243 -9.22 11.02 12.90
CA TRP A 243 -8.26 10.24 12.12
C TRP A 243 -7.56 11.10 11.07
N VAL A 244 -8.29 11.99 10.38
CA VAL A 244 -7.72 12.87 9.37
C VAL A 244 -6.80 13.90 10.02
N ARG A 245 -7.22 14.48 11.16
CA ARG A 245 -6.38 15.40 11.93
C ARG A 245 -5.10 14.72 12.40
N HIS A 246 -5.21 13.51 12.94
CA HIS A 246 -4.08 12.68 13.37
C HIS A 246 -3.08 12.44 12.23
N VAL A 247 -3.54 12.00 11.06
CA VAL A 247 -2.65 11.77 9.91
C VAL A 247 -1.98 13.08 9.47
N ALA A 248 -2.74 14.18 9.38
CA ALA A 248 -2.17 15.48 9.04
C ALA A 248 -1.09 15.94 10.04
N VAL A 249 -1.31 15.77 11.35
CA VAL A 249 -0.31 16.06 12.40
C VAL A 249 0.99 15.27 12.17
N VAL A 250 0.87 13.96 11.94
CA VAL A 250 2.02 13.08 11.71
C VAL A 250 2.83 13.51 10.49
N GLU A 251 2.14 13.74 9.38
CA GLU A 251 2.81 14.05 8.13
C GLU A 251 3.38 15.48 8.11
N ILE A 252 2.70 16.45 8.74
CA ILE A 252 3.25 17.81 8.94
C ILE A 252 4.55 17.75 9.75
N ALA A 253 4.53 17.05 10.89
CA ALA A 253 5.69 16.95 11.78
C ALA A 253 6.90 16.30 11.09
N ARG A 254 6.65 15.29 10.25
CA ARG A 254 7.69 14.55 9.51
C ARG A 254 8.29 15.36 8.38
N ALA A 255 7.44 15.96 7.54
CA ALA A 255 7.90 16.58 6.31
C ALA A 255 8.28 18.06 6.48
N TRP A 256 7.71 18.79 7.45
CA TRP A 256 7.95 20.22 7.64
C TRP A 256 8.45 20.56 9.05
N LYS A 257 9.27 19.70 9.65
CA LYS A 257 9.90 19.95 10.95
C LYS A 257 10.57 21.33 11.02
N ASP A 258 11.31 21.72 9.98
CA ASP A 258 12.08 22.97 9.97
C ASP A 258 11.24 24.22 9.61
N ASN A 259 9.94 24.06 9.37
CA ASN A 259 9.05 25.20 9.13
C ASN A 259 8.67 25.86 10.48
N SER A 260 8.80 27.20 10.56
CA SER A 260 8.59 27.97 11.79
C SER A 260 7.20 27.79 12.42
N GLU A 261 6.18 27.49 11.62
CA GLU A 261 4.80 27.34 12.10
C GLU A 261 4.46 25.90 12.48
N THR A 262 5.33 24.93 12.21
CA THR A 262 5.04 23.51 12.51
C THR A 262 5.01 23.26 14.01
N LEU A 263 6.02 23.70 14.75
CA LEU A 263 6.08 23.49 16.20
C LEU A 263 4.93 24.22 16.94
N PRO A 264 4.63 25.51 16.67
CA PRO A 264 3.47 26.18 17.25
C PRO A 264 2.14 25.46 17.00
N LEU A 265 1.94 24.95 15.78
CA LEU A 265 0.75 24.17 15.44
C LEU A 265 0.65 22.90 16.28
N LEU A 266 1.75 22.14 16.42
CA LEU A 266 1.75 20.91 17.21
C LEU A 266 1.50 21.19 18.70
N GLN A 267 2.08 22.25 19.25
CA GLN A 267 1.84 22.66 20.65
C GLN A 267 0.36 23.03 20.87
N GLN A 268 -0.23 23.80 19.95
CA GLN A 268 -1.64 24.15 20.00
C GLN A 268 -2.51 22.88 19.98
N LEU A 269 -2.29 21.98 19.02
CA LEU A 269 -3.07 20.75 18.90
C LEU A 269 -2.87 19.81 20.08
N ALA A 270 -1.67 19.74 20.66
CA ALA A 270 -1.39 18.99 21.87
C ALA A 270 -2.21 19.49 23.08
N GLN A 271 -2.47 20.79 23.19
CA GLN A 271 -3.20 21.38 24.31
C GLN A 271 -4.71 21.38 24.11
N SER A 272 -5.18 21.65 22.88
CA SER A 272 -6.57 22.05 22.65
C SER A 272 -7.37 21.17 21.68
N ASP A 273 -6.79 20.14 21.05
CA ASP A 273 -7.59 19.26 20.18
C ASP A 273 -8.61 18.48 21.02
N ASP A 274 -9.86 18.40 20.55
CA ASP A 274 -10.93 17.71 21.28
C ASP A 274 -10.67 16.21 21.48
N ASN A 275 -9.86 15.59 20.61
CA ASN A 275 -9.56 14.17 20.64
C ASN A 275 -8.20 13.87 21.29
N SER A 276 -8.20 13.02 22.31
CA SER A 276 -6.98 12.64 23.04
C SER A 276 -5.92 12.01 22.14
N ASN A 277 -6.30 11.19 21.16
CA ASN A 277 -5.33 10.53 20.28
C ASN A 277 -4.58 11.56 19.41
N VAL A 278 -5.24 12.66 19.01
CA VAL A 278 -4.58 13.74 18.26
C VAL A 278 -3.62 14.50 19.18
N ARG A 279 -4.06 14.81 20.41
CA ARG A 279 -3.20 15.46 21.42
C ARG A 279 -1.97 14.63 21.76
N ASP A 280 -2.14 13.33 21.94
CA ASP A 280 -1.06 12.36 22.21
C ASP A 280 -0.08 12.30 21.07
N LYS A 281 -0.60 12.20 19.85
CA LYS A 281 0.27 12.14 18.68
C LYS A 281 1.05 13.44 18.47
N ALA A 282 0.45 14.60 18.71
CA ALA A 282 1.17 15.87 18.64
C ALA A 282 2.33 15.93 19.63
N VAL A 283 2.13 15.49 20.88
CA VAL A 283 3.20 15.41 21.90
C VAL A 283 4.29 14.42 21.51
N GLU A 284 3.92 13.23 21.04
CA GLU A 284 4.89 12.22 20.59
C GLU A 284 5.74 12.74 19.44
N GLU A 285 5.12 13.41 18.46
CA GLU A 285 5.84 13.98 17.31
C GLU A 285 6.73 15.16 17.70
N ILE A 286 6.33 15.98 18.69
CA ILE A 286 7.22 17.00 19.29
C ILE A 286 8.43 16.34 19.94
N ALA A 287 8.20 15.34 20.81
CA ALA A 287 9.28 14.65 21.54
C ALA A 287 10.25 13.94 20.58
N ARG A 288 9.75 13.40 19.47
CA ARG A 288 10.54 12.73 18.43
C ARG A 288 11.29 13.72 17.54
N GLY A 289 10.63 14.80 17.14
CA GLY A 289 11.16 15.76 16.19
C GLY A 289 12.18 16.72 16.80
N TRP A 290 11.96 17.22 18.02
CA TRP A 290 12.74 18.29 18.66
C TRP A 290 13.65 17.78 19.79
N LYS A 291 14.04 16.50 19.74
CA LYS A 291 14.84 15.85 20.80
C LYS A 291 16.20 16.52 21.05
N ASP A 292 16.84 17.00 19.98
CA ASP A 292 18.17 17.62 20.01
C ASP A 292 18.13 19.14 20.11
N ASP A 293 16.95 19.75 19.98
CA ASP A 293 16.80 21.16 20.32
C ASP A 293 16.97 21.28 21.83
N SER A 294 17.97 22.06 22.24
CA SER A 294 18.35 22.30 23.64
C SER A 294 17.30 23.06 24.45
N ASP A 295 16.04 23.09 23.99
CA ASP A 295 14.94 23.74 24.66
C ASP A 295 14.37 22.82 25.74
N GLU A 296 14.90 22.96 26.95
CA GLU A 296 14.42 22.26 28.14
C GLU A 296 12.90 22.43 28.32
N LYS A 297 12.33 23.56 27.88
CA LYS A 297 10.89 23.81 27.97
C LYS A 297 10.07 22.91 27.06
N LEU A 298 10.60 22.49 25.90
CA LEU A 298 9.91 21.55 25.02
C LEU A 298 9.89 20.13 25.61
N ARG A 299 10.97 19.76 26.31
CA ARG A 299 11.04 18.47 27.02
C ARG A 299 10.13 18.47 28.24
N GLU A 300 10.09 19.57 28.98
CA GLU A 300 9.19 19.79 30.10
C GLU A 300 7.74 19.74 29.62
N PHE A 301 7.37 20.50 28.57
CA PHE A 301 6.04 20.45 27.96
C PHE A 301 5.62 19.03 27.58
N ALA A 302 6.47 18.31 26.84
CA ALA A 302 6.15 16.95 26.44
C ALA A 302 6.00 16.00 27.64
N ARG A 303 6.79 16.19 28.70
CA ARG A 303 6.69 15.41 29.94
C ARG A 303 5.40 15.73 30.71
N GLU A 304 5.12 17.00 30.96
CA GLU A 304 3.92 17.45 31.67
C GLU A 304 2.65 16.97 30.97
N GLU A 305 2.58 17.09 29.65
CA GLU A 305 1.43 16.60 28.87
C GLU A 305 1.30 15.08 28.91
N LEU A 306 2.41 14.33 28.92
CA LEU A 306 2.36 12.87 29.09
C LEU A 306 1.93 12.48 30.51
N GLU A 307 2.40 13.18 31.54
CA GLU A 307 2.05 12.95 32.95
C GLU A 307 0.56 13.24 33.21
N LEU A 308 0.05 14.40 32.77
CA LEU A 308 -1.37 14.78 32.87
C LEU A 308 -2.33 13.74 32.27
N ARG A 309 -1.85 12.94 31.31
CA ARG A 309 -2.65 11.95 30.59
C ARG A 309 -2.49 10.53 31.15
N MET A 310 -1.47 10.26 31.94
CA MET A 310 -1.38 9.03 32.73
C MET A 310 -2.25 9.08 33.99
N GLU A 311 -2.58 10.28 34.46
CA GLU A 311 -3.40 10.50 35.67
C GLU A 311 -4.91 10.53 35.42
N ASN A 312 -5.37 10.63 34.15
CA ASN A 312 -6.78 10.72 33.74
C ASN A 312 -7.23 9.48 32.94
#